data_AF-A0A4D6NST7-F1
#
_entry.id   AF-A0A4D6NST7-F1
#
_cell.length_a   1.000
_cell.length_b   1.000
_cell.length_c   1.000
_cell.angle_alpha   90.00
_cell.angle_beta   90.00
_cell.angle_gamma   90.00
#
_symmetry.space_group_name_H-M   'P 1'
#
loop_
_entity.id
_entity.type
_entity.pdbx_description
1 polymer ?
#
loop_
_entity_poly.entity_id
_entity_poly.type
_entity_poly.pdbx_seq_one_letter_code
_entity_poly.pdbx_strand_id
1 'polypeptide(L)'
;MVLHHENNIHNSFLVAVNYEGRINCAFYVSTTMNLQMLKEEIASYRCCSQGKRVKDVWFHKPVLGRWDQYETIKLLTDDDVRDMVAFFLPLPHDLPMKLSVTLHPAEGDNLFATTSTSTSNVDD
;
A
#
# COMPACT_ATOMS: atom_id res chain seq x y z
N MET A 1 -24.55 5.90 16.54
CA MET A 1 -24.63 4.43 16.42
C MET A 1 -23.29 3.97 15.87
N VAL A 2 -22.39 3.50 16.72
CA VAL A 2 -21.09 2.98 16.29
C VAL A 2 -21.35 1.57 15.82
N LEU A 3 -21.20 1.32 14.51
CA LEU A 3 -21.27 -0.03 13.95
C LEU A 3 -20.04 -0.77 14.46
N HIS A 4 -20.19 -1.50 15.56
CA HIS A 4 -19.27 -2.56 15.91
C HIS A 4 -19.41 -3.63 14.82
N HIS A 5 -18.53 -3.57 13.83
CA HIS A 5 -18.30 -4.68 12.92
C HIS A 5 -17.73 -5.80 13.80
N GLU A 6 -18.52 -6.83 14.08
CA GLU A 6 -17.99 -8.09 14.60
C GLU A 6 -17.02 -8.60 13.54
N ASN A 7 -15.73 -8.25 13.69
CA ASN A 7 -14.67 -8.77 12.86
C ASN A 7 -14.64 -10.28 13.12
N ASN A 8 -15.12 -11.04 12.15
CA ASN A 8 -14.91 -12.46 12.08
C ASN A 8 -13.40 -12.65 11.84
N ILE A 9 -12.60 -12.67 12.92
CA ILE A 9 -11.13 -12.60 12.92
C ILE A 9 -10.53 -13.71 12.03
N HIS A 10 -11.27 -14.81 11.85
CA HIS A 10 -10.94 -15.91 10.94
C HIS A 10 -10.92 -15.54 9.45
N ASN A 11 -11.60 -14.45 9.06
CA ASN A 11 -11.69 -13.95 7.70
C ASN A 11 -10.94 -12.63 7.51
N SER A 12 -9.97 -12.33 8.38
CA SER A 12 -9.16 -11.13 8.26
C SER A 12 -7.70 -11.37 8.61
N PHE A 13 -6.81 -10.54 8.06
CA PHE A 13 -5.38 -10.57 8.37
C PHE A 13 -4.89 -9.20 8.82
N LEU A 14 -3.94 -9.20 9.75
CA LEU A 14 -3.25 -7.98 10.17
C LEU A 14 -2.30 -7.54 9.04
N VAL A 15 -2.44 -6.31 8.58
CA VAL A 15 -1.56 -5.67 7.61
C VAL A 15 -0.84 -4.52 8.29
N ALA A 16 0.49 -4.45 8.12
CA ALA A 16 1.31 -3.31 8.49
C ALA A 16 1.74 -2.56 7.22
N VAL A 17 1.33 -1.29 7.10
CA VAL A 17 1.60 -0.46 5.93
C VAL A 17 2.74 0.50 6.21
N ASN A 18 3.76 0.40 5.36
CA ASN A 18 4.87 1.33 5.31
C ASN A 18 4.63 2.41 4.25
N TYR A 19 4.88 3.65 4.62
CA TYR A 19 4.92 4.79 3.71
C TYR A 19 6.23 5.54 3.97
N GLU A 20 6.97 5.84 2.90
CA GLU A 20 8.28 6.52 2.96
C GLU A 20 9.27 5.90 3.97
N GLY A 21 9.27 4.57 4.09
CA GLY A 21 10.21 3.85 4.96
C GLY A 21 9.86 3.85 6.45
N ARG A 22 8.67 4.33 6.85
CA ARG A 22 8.17 4.23 8.23
C ARG A 22 6.93 3.35 8.29
N ILE A 23 6.79 2.53 9.34
CA ILE A 23 5.51 1.88 9.67
C ILE A 23 4.56 2.99 10.10
N ASN A 24 3.50 3.22 9.33
CA ASN A 24 2.57 4.32 9.60
C ASN A 24 1.27 3.81 10.23
N CYS A 25 0.75 2.67 9.77
CA CYS A 25 -0.50 2.12 10.27
C CYS A 25 -0.46 0.59 10.25
N ALA A 26 -1.21 -0.02 11.17
CA ALA A 26 -1.54 -1.43 11.11
C ALA A 26 -3.04 -1.62 11.34
N PHE A 27 -3.69 -2.46 10.53
CA PHE A 27 -5.13 -2.70 10.58
C PHE A 27 -5.48 -4.06 9.99
N TYR A 28 -6.70 -4.53 10.23
CA TYR A 28 -7.19 -5.79 9.69
C TYR A 28 -7.86 -5.56 8.34
N VAL A 29 -7.59 -6.46 7.40
CA VAL A 29 -8.23 -6.47 6.07
C VAL A 29 -8.93 -7.80 5.84
N SER A 30 -10.03 -7.80 5.09
CA SER A 30 -10.77 -9.01 4.73
C SER A 30 -9.97 -9.91 3.79
N THR A 31 -10.08 -11.24 3.96
CA THR A 31 -9.52 -12.24 3.03
C THR A 31 -10.13 -12.17 1.62
N THR A 32 -11.29 -11.54 1.47
CA THR A 32 -12.04 -11.47 0.21
C THR A 32 -11.82 -10.16 -0.55
N MET A 33 -10.92 -9.29 -0.09
CA MET A 33 -10.70 -8.00 -0.75
C MET A 33 -10.01 -8.17 -2.11
N ASN A 34 -10.33 -7.26 -3.03
CA ASN A 34 -9.61 -7.11 -4.30
C ASN A 34 -8.60 -5.95 -4.21
N LEU A 35 -7.83 -5.71 -5.27
CA LEU A 35 -6.76 -4.70 -5.26
C LEU A 35 -7.30 -3.28 -5.07
N GLN A 36 -8.45 -2.98 -5.69
CA GLN A 36 -9.06 -1.66 -5.55
C GLN A 36 -9.54 -1.41 -4.11
N MET A 37 -10.24 -2.39 -3.51
CA MET A 37 -10.67 -2.33 -2.11
C MET A 37 -9.49 -2.18 -1.17
N LEU A 38 -8.39 -2.92 -1.38
CA LEU A 38 -7.17 -2.79 -0.58
C LEU A 38 -6.60 -1.37 -0.65
N LYS A 39 -6.52 -0.77 -1.85
CA LYS A 39 -6.02 0.60 -2.03
C LYS A 39 -6.93 1.63 -1.33
N GLU A 40 -8.24 1.47 -1.43
CA GLU A 40 -9.23 2.34 -0.78
C GLU A 40 -9.19 2.22 0.74
N GLU A 41 -9.11 0.99 1.26
CA GLU A 41 -8.99 0.73 2.69
C GLU A 41 -7.72 1.39 3.24
N ILE A 42 -6.55 1.17 2.61
CA ILE A 42 -5.30 1.85 2.97
C ILE A 42 -5.46 3.38 2.92
N ALA A 43 -6.10 3.90 1.86
CA ALA A 43 -6.29 5.34 1.68
C ALA A 43 -7.20 5.98 2.74
N SER A 44 -8.14 5.21 3.30
CA SER A 44 -9.07 5.67 4.34
C SER A 44 -8.35 6.03 5.65
N TYR A 45 -7.20 5.39 5.93
CA TYR A 45 -6.39 5.70 7.10
C TYR A 45 -5.54 6.94 6.85
N ARG A 46 -5.85 8.03 7.55
CA ARG A 46 -5.10 9.30 7.46
C ARG A 46 -3.60 9.14 7.74
N CYS A 47 -3.21 8.19 8.60
CA CYS A 47 -1.80 7.90 8.88
C CYS A 47 -1.06 7.34 7.66
N CYS A 48 -1.74 6.69 6.71
CA CYS A 48 -1.14 6.14 5.50
C CYS A 48 -1.06 7.16 4.37
N SER A 49 -2.14 7.93 4.18
CA SER A 49 -2.37 8.61 2.92
C SER A 49 -2.37 10.13 3.02
N GLN A 50 -2.58 10.70 4.21
CA GLN A 50 -2.82 12.13 4.41
C GLN A 50 -3.89 12.70 3.46
N GLY A 51 -4.86 11.88 3.02
CA GLY A 51 -5.89 12.28 2.04
C GLY A 51 -5.49 12.12 0.57
N LYS A 52 -4.29 11.62 0.27
CA LYS A 52 -3.85 11.25 -1.08
C LYS A 52 -4.38 9.87 -1.47
N ARG A 53 -4.46 9.59 -2.78
CA ARG A 53 -4.84 8.26 -3.28
C ARG A 53 -3.63 7.34 -3.33
N VAL A 54 -3.82 6.06 -3.02
CA VAL A 54 -2.78 5.04 -3.19
C VAL A 54 -2.57 4.75 -4.68
N LYS A 55 -1.32 4.85 -5.13
CA LYS A 55 -0.91 4.58 -6.51
C LYS A 55 -0.52 3.12 -6.67
N ASP A 56 0.57 2.71 -6.01
CA ASP A 56 1.08 1.35 -6.03
C ASP A 56 1.11 0.74 -4.63
N VAL A 57 0.90 -0.57 -4.57
CA VAL A 57 1.04 -1.38 -3.36
C VAL A 57 2.11 -2.44 -3.63
N TRP A 58 3.04 -2.55 -2.71
CA TRP A 58 4.15 -3.50 -2.73
C TRP A 58 4.04 -4.42 -1.54
N PHE A 59 3.98 -5.71 -1.78
CA PHE A 59 3.96 -6.74 -0.77
C PHE A 59 5.39 -7.22 -0.48
N HIS A 60 5.78 -7.21 0.79
CA HIS A 60 7.04 -7.78 1.26
C HIS A 60 6.78 -9.22 1.71
N LYS A 61 6.93 -10.15 0.77
CA LYS A 61 6.73 -11.58 0.99
C LYS A 61 7.91 -12.15 1.78
N PRO A 62 7.70 -12.66 3.00
CA PRO A 62 8.79 -13.25 3.76
C PRO A 62 9.30 -14.52 3.07
N VAL A 63 10.61 -14.71 3.07
CA VAL A 63 11.23 -15.94 2.58
C VAL A 63 11.07 -17.03 3.64
N LEU A 64 10.42 -18.14 3.30
CA LEU A 64 10.21 -19.24 4.25
C LEU A 64 11.55 -19.76 4.76
N GLY A 65 11.70 -19.82 6.10
CA GLY A 65 12.94 -20.19 6.76
C GLY A 65 13.95 -19.04 6.95
N ARG A 66 13.69 -17.84 6.42
CA ARG A 66 14.49 -16.62 6.61
C ARG A 66 13.57 -15.40 6.78
N TRP A 67 12.96 -15.30 7.97
CA TRP A 67 11.94 -14.30 8.28
C TRP A 67 12.43 -12.84 8.33
N ASP A 68 13.75 -12.64 8.32
CA ASP A 68 14.44 -11.36 8.18
C ASP A 68 14.56 -10.91 6.71
N GLN A 69 14.31 -11.81 5.75
CA GLN A 69 14.43 -11.55 4.31
C GLN A 69 13.05 -11.49 3.66
N TYR A 70 12.89 -10.53 2.73
CA TYR A 70 11.65 -10.31 2.01
C TYR A 70 11.90 -10.19 0.51
N GLU A 71 11.03 -10.83 -0.28
CA GLU A 71 10.85 -10.53 -1.68
C GLU A 71 9.84 -9.40 -1.81
N THR A 72 10.16 -8.34 -2.55
CA THR A 72 9.23 -7.23 -2.79
C THR A 72 8.48 -7.44 -4.10
N ILE A 73 7.17 -7.66 -4.01
CA ILE A 73 6.28 -7.95 -5.14
C ILE A 73 5.32 -6.77 -5.32
N LYS A 74 5.20 -6.24 -6.55
CA LYS A 74 4.19 -5.23 -6.85
C LYS A 74 2.84 -5.90 -7.07
N LEU A 75 1.80 -5.46 -6.38
CA LEU A 75 0.43 -5.94 -6.62
C LEU A 75 -0.16 -5.18 -7.81
N LEU A 76 -0.41 -5.89 -8.92
CA LEU A 76 -0.88 -5.33 -10.18
C LEU A 76 -2.32 -5.73 -10.49
N THR A 77 -2.73 -6.90 -10.01
CA THR A 77 -4.02 -7.54 -10.29
C THR A 77 -4.70 -8.01 -9.01
N ASP A 78 -5.98 -8.35 -9.12
CA ASP A 78 -6.71 -8.98 -8.01
C ASP A 78 -6.14 -10.37 -7.68
N ASP A 79 -5.53 -11.05 -8.65
CA ASP A 79 -4.88 -12.36 -8.46
C ASP A 79 -3.66 -12.23 -7.54
N ASP A 80 -2.88 -11.17 -7.69
CA ASP A 80 -1.74 -10.91 -6.80
C ASP A 80 -2.19 -10.73 -5.33
N VAL A 81 -3.35 -10.11 -5.12
CA VAL A 81 -3.94 -9.96 -3.77
C VAL A 81 -4.40 -11.31 -3.24
N ARG A 82 -5.04 -12.13 -4.09
CA ARG A 82 -5.45 -13.49 -3.72
C ARG A 82 -4.25 -14.36 -3.36
N ASP A 83 -3.17 -14.29 -4.11
CA ASP A 83 -1.93 -15.04 -3.86
C ASP A 83 -1.24 -14.57 -2.58
N MET A 84 -1.21 -13.26 -2.33
CA MET A 84 -0.73 -12.69 -1.06
C MET A 84 -1.54 -13.22 0.12
N VAL A 85 -2.87 -13.18 0.02
CA VAL A 85 -3.76 -13.71 1.07
C VAL A 85 -3.54 -15.22 1.27
N ALA A 86 -3.45 -15.98 0.17
CA ALA A 86 -3.24 -17.42 0.21
C ALA A 86 -1.92 -17.81 0.87
N PHE A 87 -0.88 -16.99 0.71
CA PHE A 87 0.42 -17.20 1.34
C PHE A 87 0.36 -17.12 2.88
N PHE A 88 -0.51 -16.28 3.45
CA PHE A 88 -0.64 -16.11 4.91
C PHE A 88 -1.74 -16.96 5.55
N LEU A 89 -2.68 -17.51 4.78
CA LEU A 89 -3.68 -18.46 5.30
C LEU A 89 -3.09 -19.57 6.19
N PRO A 90 -1.97 -20.23 5.83
CA PRO A 90 -1.37 -21.26 6.68
C PRO A 90 -0.48 -20.71 7.81
N LEU A 91 -0.28 -19.39 7.90
CA LEU A 91 0.59 -18.75 8.89
C LEU A 91 -0.22 -18.27 10.11
N PRO A 92 0.44 -18.03 11.27
CA PRO A 92 -0.23 -17.45 12.43
C PRO A 92 -0.94 -16.13 12.11
N HIS A 93 -2.18 -15.97 12.57
CA HIS A 93 -3.02 -14.79 12.28
C HIS A 93 -2.48 -13.48 12.84
N ASP A 94 -1.60 -13.54 13.83
CA ASP A 94 -0.94 -12.41 14.47
C ASP A 94 0.31 -11.94 13.71
N LEU A 95 0.78 -12.70 12.71
CA LEU A 95 1.90 -12.30 11.86
C LEU A 95 1.44 -11.20 10.89
N PRO A 96 1.95 -9.96 11.02
CA PRO A 96 1.53 -8.87 10.14
C PRO A 96 2.06 -9.07 8.71
N MET A 97 1.16 -9.00 7.74
CA MET A 97 1.52 -8.82 6.34
C MET A 97 2.16 -7.44 6.14
N LYS A 98 3.38 -7.40 5.62
CA LYS A 98 4.08 -6.12 5.41
C LYS A 98 3.80 -5.60 4.01
N LEU A 99 3.21 -4.41 3.93
CA LEU A 99 3.01 -3.67 2.68
C LEU A 99 3.85 -2.40 2.66
N SER A 100 4.19 -1.94 1.48
CA SER A 100 4.66 -0.57 1.23
C SER A 100 3.80 0.07 0.16
N VAL A 101 3.47 1.34 0.32
CA VAL A 101 2.63 2.05 -0.64
C VAL A 101 3.34 3.25 -1.22
N THR A 102 3.09 3.50 -2.50
CA THR A 102 3.37 4.80 -3.13
C THR A 102 2.04 5.53 -3.27
N LEU A 103 2.05 6.83 -3.00
CA LEU A 103 0.87 7.67 -3.13
C LEU A 103 0.93 8.45 -4.44
N HIS A 104 -0.24 8.80 -4.96
CA HIS A 104 -0.30 9.87 -5.95
C HIS A 104 0.18 11.18 -5.33
N PRO A 105 0.83 12.07 -6.11
CA PRO A 105 1.08 13.43 -5.67
C PRO A 105 -0.24 14.09 -5.25
N ALA A 106 -0.17 15.10 -4.37
CA ALA A 106 -1.39 15.86 -4.04
C ALA A 106 -1.95 16.46 -5.32
N GLU A 107 -3.28 16.47 -5.47
CA GLU A 107 -3.93 17.24 -6.54
C GLU A 107 -3.56 18.72 -6.36
N GLY A 108 -2.51 19.17 -7.04
CA GLY A 108 -1.86 20.46 -6.83
C GLY A 108 -0.37 20.49 -7.19
N ASP A 109 0.34 19.35 -7.12
CA ASP A 109 1.80 19.30 -7.39
C ASP A 109 2.17 19.23 -8.90
N ASN A 110 1.17 19.32 -9.80
CA ASN A 110 1.40 19.39 -11.25
C ASN A 110 1.59 20.83 -11.77
N LEU A 111 2.16 21.72 -10.97
CA LEU A 111 2.39 23.13 -11.33
C LEU A 111 3.84 23.57 -11.00
N PHE A 112 4.86 22.93 -11.57
CA PHE A 112 6.00 23.60 -12.24
C PHE A 112 7.03 22.57 -12.75
N ALA A 113 6.94 22.21 -14.03
CA ALA A 113 8.08 21.76 -14.81
C ALA A 113 7.98 22.40 -16.20
N THR A 114 7.95 23.73 -16.24
CA THR A 114 8.04 24.47 -17.50
C THR A 114 8.71 25.81 -17.24
N THR A 115 10.02 25.88 -17.49
CA THR A 115 10.72 26.97 -18.20
C THR A 115 12.24 26.72 -18.16
N SER A 116 12.73 25.83 -19.02
CA SER A 116 14.06 26.03 -19.61
C SER A 116 13.83 26.75 -20.94
N THR A 117 13.50 28.04 -20.88
CA THR A 117 13.56 28.94 -22.03
C THR A 117 14.96 29.56 -22.02
N SER A 118 15.91 28.90 -22.68
CA SER A 118 17.17 29.53 -23.07
C SER A 118 17.17 29.69 -24.57
N THR A 119 16.48 30.74 -25.04
CA THR A 119 16.71 31.31 -26.37
C THR A 119 16.73 32.82 -26.26
N SER A 120 17.93 33.39 -26.31
CA SER A 120 18.17 34.64 -27.02
C SER A 120 19.59 34.59 -27.57
N ASN A 121 19.70 34.22 -28.85
CA ASN A 121 20.83 34.61 -29.70
C ASN A 121 20.73 36.13 -29.91
N VAL A 122 21.82 36.85 -29.71
CA VAL A 122 22.10 38.11 -30.41
C VAL A 122 23.60 38.13 -30.72
N ASP A 123 23.90 38.01 -32.02
CA ASP A 123 25.16 38.42 -32.65
C ASP A 123 25.32 39.94 -32.52
N ASP A 124 26.50 40.41 -32.11
CA ASP A 124 27.19 41.58 -32.67
C ASP A 124 28.68 41.55 -32.29
#